data_AF-A0A6L6PWH7-F1
#
_entry.id   AF-A0A6L6PWH7-F1
#
_cell.length_a   1.000
_cell.length_b   1.000
_cell.length_c   1.000
_cell.angle_alpha   90.00
_cell.angle_beta   90.00
_cell.angle_gamma   90.00
#
_symmetry.space_group_name_H-M   'P 1'
#
loop_
_entity.id
_entity.type
_entity.pdbx_description
1 polymer ?
#
loop_
_entity_poly.entity_id
_entity_poly.type
_entity_poly.pdbx_seq_one_letter_code
_entity_poly.pdbx_strand_id
1 'polypeptide(L)'
;MKRRSLLLQFTVLLLAGCGGPSAVTQDIPRAKQGASPGAAATPSTVALAGNAFITSAPSGATEIINSNGLANWTSPTTITSAWFRVNAAGNVTVAMDAKLAGSASSTVRATVNGTPFTVNLAGAASKTYPIGTVNVAQPGYVRVDLQGVSKSGGYFGDVSALKVTTAATLNYANDAANYYWSRRGPSVHLGYTAPANTEYFYNEVTVPAGQDKTGSYYMANGFGQGYFGIQVKSPSERWILFSVWDADNGAKTTLVKKGAGVVDNAFGGEGTGGQSYLVYNWAAGATYRFITRARPDGAGSTDYSAWFYAPELATWRFIATWKRPATSTYLTGVHSFLENFIDTNGYLERSAQYGNQWARSTSGTWTELTTARFTGDATATNGQRMDYAGGLQNGRFYLRNGGFFSPYVPVNQSFTRPATGVAPAVDVNTLPQ
;
A
#
# COMPACT_ATOMS: atom_id res chain seq x y z
N MET A 1 -59.58 -20.39 -2.78
CA MET A 1 -60.91 -20.23 -2.16
C MET A 1 -60.84 -19.00 -1.24
N LYS A 2 -61.59 -17.93 -1.58
CA LYS A 2 -62.01 -16.71 -0.84
C LYS A 2 -61.05 -16.09 0.23
N ARG A 3 -60.43 -14.93 0.00
CA ARG A 3 -60.91 -13.50 0.03
C ARG A 3 -61.22 -12.93 1.43
N ARG A 4 -60.54 -11.82 1.78
CA ARG A 4 -61.03 -10.44 2.16
C ARG A 4 -59.85 -9.67 2.80
N SER A 5 -59.26 -8.62 2.22
CA SER A 5 -59.73 -7.24 1.91
C SER A 5 -59.93 -6.34 3.14
N LEU A 6 -59.13 -5.27 3.25
CA LEU A 6 -59.68 -3.90 3.36
C LEU A 6 -58.64 -2.84 2.94
N LEU A 7 -58.98 -2.14 1.86
CA LEU A 7 -58.47 -0.83 1.42
C LEU A 7 -59.32 0.24 2.10
N LEU A 8 -58.78 1.41 2.42
CA LEU A 8 -59.55 2.66 2.29
C LEU A 8 -58.63 3.85 2.01
N GLN A 9 -59.07 4.66 1.05
CA GLN A 9 -58.39 5.75 0.39
C GLN A 9 -59.39 6.92 0.30
N PHE A 10 -58.87 8.15 0.16
CA PHE A 10 -59.55 9.44 -0.15
C PHE A 10 -60.33 10.10 1.00
N THR A 11 -60.26 11.42 1.23
CA THR A 11 -60.60 12.49 0.25
C THR A 11 -60.07 13.87 0.69
N VAL A 12 -59.84 14.75 -0.30
CA VAL A 12 -59.43 16.17 -0.25
C VAL A 12 -60.67 17.09 -0.27
N LEU A 13 -60.68 18.25 0.42
CA LEU A 13 -61.15 19.54 -0.13
C LEU A 13 -60.86 20.80 0.74
N LEU A 14 -60.32 21.81 0.05
CA LEU A 14 -60.15 23.27 0.19
C LEU A 14 -61.04 24.14 1.14
N LEU A 15 -60.44 25.20 1.75
CA LEU A 15 -60.44 26.66 1.38
C LEU A 15 -60.45 27.67 2.56
N ALA A 16 -59.87 28.87 2.29
CA ALA A 16 -59.88 30.17 3.00
C ALA A 16 -58.96 30.31 4.25
N GLY A 17 -58.18 31.38 4.49
CA GLY A 17 -58.05 32.72 3.91
C GLY A 17 -57.90 33.76 5.05
N CYS A 18 -56.82 34.56 5.06
CA CYS A 18 -56.50 35.82 5.80
C CYS A 18 -54.98 35.86 6.04
N GLY A 19 -54.15 36.87 5.76
CA GLY A 19 -54.31 38.28 5.38
C GLY A 19 -53.28 39.13 6.15
N GLY A 20 -52.29 39.73 5.47
CA GLY A 20 -51.41 40.82 5.99
C GLY A 20 -49.91 40.69 5.68
N PRO A 21 -49.13 41.79 5.67
CA PRO A 21 -49.15 42.84 4.66
C PRO A 21 -47.84 42.93 3.82
N SER A 22 -47.96 43.63 2.70
CA SER A 22 -46.96 43.86 1.65
C SER A 22 -45.68 44.55 2.13
N ALA A 23 -44.52 44.03 1.68
CA ALA A 23 -43.25 44.75 1.70
C ALA A 23 -42.66 44.83 0.28
N VAL A 24 -42.22 46.04 -0.04
CA VAL A 24 -41.69 46.57 -1.29
C VAL A 24 -40.54 45.73 -1.86
N THR A 25 -40.64 45.29 -3.12
CA THR A 25 -39.52 44.75 -3.89
C THR A 25 -38.69 45.90 -4.46
N GLN A 26 -37.46 46.08 -3.97
CA GLN A 26 -36.43 46.83 -4.67
C GLN A 26 -35.67 45.90 -5.62
N ASP A 27 -35.66 46.23 -6.90
CA ASP A 27 -34.82 45.59 -7.91
C ASP A 27 -33.35 45.97 -7.68
N ILE A 28 -32.57 45.01 -7.18
CA ILE A 28 -31.11 45.09 -7.15
C ILE A 28 -30.58 44.52 -8.46
N PRO A 29 -29.72 45.23 -9.23
CA PRO A 29 -29.17 44.69 -10.46
C PRO A 29 -28.34 43.44 -10.17
N ARG A 30 -28.67 42.33 -10.84
CA ARG A 30 -27.89 41.09 -10.80
C ARG A 30 -26.51 41.35 -11.40
N ALA A 31 -25.52 41.57 -10.54
CA ALA A 31 -24.12 41.57 -10.94
C ALA A 31 -23.81 40.25 -11.65
N LYS A 32 -23.33 40.33 -12.89
CA LYS A 32 -22.75 39.19 -13.60
C LYS A 32 -21.62 38.67 -12.71
N GLN A 33 -21.80 37.48 -12.14
CA GLN A 33 -20.70 36.73 -11.54
C GLN A 33 -19.68 36.48 -12.65
N GLY A 34 -18.63 37.30 -12.67
CA GLY A 34 -17.45 37.04 -13.47
C GLY A 34 -16.92 35.66 -13.09
N ALA A 35 -16.69 34.82 -14.10
CA ALA A 35 -15.94 33.59 -13.88
C ALA A 35 -14.66 33.92 -13.12
N SER A 36 -14.46 33.25 -11.98
CA SER A 36 -13.18 33.34 -11.26
C SER A 36 -12.06 33.04 -12.26
N PRO A 37 -10.94 33.77 -12.27
CA PRO A 37 -9.82 33.45 -13.14
C PRO A 37 -9.43 31.99 -12.87
N GLY A 38 -9.54 31.13 -13.88
CA GLY A 38 -9.09 29.74 -13.75
C GLY A 38 -7.64 29.74 -13.27
N ALA A 39 -7.32 28.93 -12.27
CA ALA A 39 -5.98 28.87 -11.70
C ALA A 39 -4.93 28.73 -12.81
N ALA A 40 -3.88 29.56 -12.74
CA ALA A 40 -2.83 29.55 -13.76
C ALA A 40 -2.12 28.19 -13.79
N ALA A 41 -1.89 27.66 -14.99
CA ALA A 41 -1.21 26.38 -15.14
C ALA A 41 0.25 26.50 -14.69
N THR A 42 0.69 25.62 -13.80
CA THR A 42 2.02 25.64 -13.20
C THR A 42 2.85 24.48 -13.73
N PRO A 43 4.10 24.71 -14.17
CA PRO A 43 5.01 23.64 -14.59
C PRO A 43 5.59 22.90 -13.39
N SER A 44 5.70 21.58 -13.49
CA SER A 44 6.33 20.68 -12.52
C SER A 44 7.29 19.73 -13.22
N THR A 45 8.35 19.31 -12.52
CA THR A 45 9.31 18.31 -13.03
C THR A 45 9.11 17.01 -12.24
N VAL A 46 8.63 15.98 -12.93
CA VAL A 46 8.44 14.62 -12.37
C VAL A 46 9.62 13.77 -12.80
N ALA A 47 10.62 13.62 -11.93
CA ALA A 47 11.83 12.87 -12.24
C ALA A 47 11.51 11.37 -12.40
N LEU A 48 11.96 10.76 -13.49
CA LEU A 48 11.76 9.33 -13.73
C LEU A 48 12.45 8.47 -12.67
N ALA A 49 13.57 8.95 -12.12
CA ALA A 49 14.34 8.28 -11.07
C ALA A 49 13.49 7.91 -9.84
N GLY A 50 12.47 8.69 -9.49
CA GLY A 50 11.56 8.42 -8.37
C GLY A 50 10.17 7.93 -8.77
N ASN A 51 9.79 8.10 -10.04
CA ASN A 51 8.39 7.98 -10.47
C ASN A 51 8.17 7.00 -11.62
N ALA A 52 9.23 6.33 -12.12
CA ALA A 52 9.15 5.42 -13.26
C ALA A 52 9.59 3.99 -12.96
N PHE A 53 9.05 3.07 -13.77
CA PHE A 53 9.24 1.64 -13.64
C PHE A 53 9.28 1.01 -15.04
N ILE A 54 10.11 -0.02 -15.21
CA ILE A 54 10.02 -0.89 -16.38
C ILE A 54 8.85 -1.84 -16.14
N THR A 55 7.76 -1.68 -16.89
CA THR A 55 6.49 -2.41 -16.67
C THR A 55 6.28 -3.58 -17.62
N SER A 56 7.03 -3.59 -18.72
CA SER A 56 7.10 -4.71 -19.66
C SER A 56 8.47 -4.68 -20.29
N ALA A 57 9.14 -5.83 -20.35
CA ALA A 57 10.43 -5.98 -20.99
C ALA A 57 10.62 -7.42 -21.46
N PRO A 58 11.33 -7.65 -22.59
CA PRO A 58 11.73 -8.99 -22.99
C PRO A 58 12.74 -9.58 -22.00
N SER A 59 12.89 -10.91 -22.01
CA SER A 59 13.96 -11.56 -21.26
C SER A 59 15.33 -11.04 -21.69
N GLY A 60 16.21 -10.74 -20.73
CA GLY A 60 17.55 -10.19 -21.01
C GLY A 60 17.58 -8.70 -21.33
N ALA A 61 16.46 -7.98 -21.17
CA ALA A 61 16.40 -6.52 -21.26
C ALA A 61 17.43 -5.85 -20.33
N THR A 62 18.08 -4.79 -20.82
CA THR A 62 19.13 -4.05 -20.11
C THR A 62 18.68 -2.67 -19.65
N GLU A 63 17.46 -2.28 -20.02
CA GLU A 63 16.78 -1.06 -19.61
C GLU A 63 16.69 -0.94 -18.10
N ILE A 64 16.95 0.27 -17.61
CA ILE A 64 16.98 0.54 -16.19
C ILE A 64 16.44 1.93 -15.88
N ILE A 65 15.81 2.05 -14.70
CA ILE A 65 15.58 3.33 -14.04
C ILE A 65 16.67 3.51 -12.99
N ASN A 66 17.62 4.40 -13.26
CA ASN A 66 18.69 4.77 -12.34
C ASN A 66 18.45 6.19 -11.77
N SER A 67 19.42 6.73 -11.05
CA SER A 67 19.34 8.07 -10.44
C SER A 67 19.16 9.22 -11.46
N ASN A 68 19.47 8.99 -12.74
CA ASN A 68 19.29 9.94 -13.83
C ASN A 68 18.01 9.69 -14.65
N GLY A 69 17.19 8.69 -14.30
CA GLY A 69 15.97 8.32 -15.02
C GLY A 69 16.12 7.05 -15.87
N LEU A 70 15.40 6.99 -16.99
CA LEU A 70 15.46 5.87 -17.93
C LEU A 70 16.77 5.91 -18.72
N ALA A 71 17.50 4.80 -18.69
CA ALA A 71 18.75 4.59 -19.41
C ALA A 71 18.79 3.18 -20.03
N ASN A 72 19.83 2.93 -20.84
CA ASN A 72 20.04 1.67 -21.58
C ASN A 72 18.83 1.27 -22.46
N TRP A 73 18.07 2.25 -22.92
CA TRP A 73 16.82 2.02 -23.63
C TRP A 73 17.06 1.51 -25.04
N THR A 74 17.00 0.18 -25.23
CA THR A 74 17.41 -0.48 -26.47
C THR A 74 16.30 -1.24 -27.17
N SER A 75 15.33 -1.82 -26.45
CA SER A 75 14.28 -2.61 -27.07
C SER A 75 13.02 -1.79 -27.41
N PRO A 76 12.45 -1.94 -28.62
CA PRO A 76 11.15 -1.33 -28.96
C PRO A 76 9.97 -2.00 -28.25
N THR A 77 10.17 -3.17 -27.64
CA THR A 77 9.13 -3.90 -26.90
C THR A 77 9.11 -3.57 -25.41
N THR A 78 10.16 -2.90 -24.90
CA THR A 78 10.21 -2.43 -23.51
C THR A 78 9.26 -1.24 -23.33
N ILE A 79 8.42 -1.32 -22.30
CA ILE A 79 7.55 -0.23 -21.84
C ILE A 79 8.08 0.27 -20.51
N THR A 80 8.43 1.55 -20.48
CA THR A 80 8.70 2.28 -19.24
C THR A 80 7.50 3.14 -18.91
N SER A 81 6.98 3.02 -17.70
CA SER A 81 5.82 3.79 -17.26
C SER A 81 6.23 4.73 -16.15
N ALA A 82 5.79 5.99 -16.23
CA ALA A 82 5.94 6.99 -15.18
C ALA A 82 4.57 7.46 -14.71
N TRP A 83 4.46 7.82 -13.43
CA TRP A 83 3.20 8.24 -12.82
C TRP A 83 3.34 9.56 -12.07
N PHE A 84 2.27 10.34 -12.10
CA PHE A 84 2.02 11.47 -11.21
C PHE A 84 0.52 11.57 -10.97
N ARG A 85 0.11 12.09 -9.83
CA ARG A 85 -1.29 12.30 -9.50
C ARG A 85 -1.68 13.75 -9.74
N VAL A 86 -2.84 13.97 -10.37
CA VAL A 86 -3.51 15.27 -10.44
C VAL A 86 -4.66 15.32 -9.43
N ASN A 87 -4.80 16.41 -8.70
CA ASN A 87 -5.80 16.54 -7.64
C ASN A 87 -7.12 17.19 -8.07
N ALA A 88 -7.24 17.60 -9.33
CA ALA A 88 -8.47 18.13 -9.91
C ALA A 88 -8.60 17.70 -11.37
N ALA A 89 -9.83 17.70 -11.88
CA ALA A 89 -10.08 17.54 -13.30
C ALA A 89 -9.54 18.74 -14.09
N GLY A 90 -9.12 18.51 -15.33
CA GLY A 90 -8.64 19.57 -16.21
C GLY A 90 -7.61 19.10 -17.23
N ASN A 91 -7.08 20.06 -17.98
CA ASN A 91 -6.06 19.79 -18.99
C ASN A 91 -4.69 19.60 -18.34
N VAL A 92 -3.95 18.63 -18.86
CA VAL A 92 -2.59 18.29 -18.46
C VAL A 92 -1.73 18.24 -19.71
N THR A 93 -0.80 19.18 -19.82
CA THR A 93 0.20 19.20 -20.90
C THR A 93 1.47 18.52 -20.41
N VAL A 94 1.97 17.57 -21.19
CA VAL A 94 3.15 16.77 -20.87
C VAL A 94 4.22 17.00 -21.93
N ALA A 95 5.46 17.10 -21.47
CA ALA A 95 6.68 17.03 -22.24
C ALA A 95 7.70 16.15 -21.50
N MET A 96 8.84 15.83 -22.10
CA MET A 96 9.89 15.05 -21.44
C MET A 96 11.27 15.64 -21.68
N ASP A 97 12.13 15.58 -20.66
CA ASP A 97 13.55 15.90 -20.79
C ASP A 97 14.29 14.65 -21.24
N ALA A 98 14.92 14.71 -22.41
CA ALA A 98 15.63 13.59 -22.99
C ALA A 98 16.90 14.01 -23.72
N LYS A 99 17.81 13.05 -23.93
CA LYS A 99 19.01 13.20 -24.77
C LYS A 99 19.30 11.90 -25.52
N LEU A 100 20.03 11.99 -26.63
CA LEU A 100 20.53 10.82 -27.34
C LEU A 100 22.04 10.64 -27.10
N ALA A 101 22.40 9.56 -26.43
CA ALA A 101 23.78 9.08 -26.41
C ALA A 101 23.89 7.87 -27.35
N GLY A 102 24.74 7.95 -28.38
CA GLY A 102 24.95 6.84 -29.32
C GLY A 102 23.86 6.64 -30.39
N SER A 103 23.03 7.67 -30.64
CA SER A 103 22.11 7.73 -31.79
C SER A 103 21.97 9.19 -32.25
N ALA A 104 21.81 9.41 -33.56
CA ALA A 104 21.62 10.76 -34.11
C ALA A 104 20.15 11.19 -34.03
N SER A 105 19.24 10.23 -34.23
CA SER A 105 17.80 10.40 -34.09
C SER A 105 17.12 9.14 -33.56
N SER A 106 15.98 9.34 -32.91
CA SER A 106 15.05 8.25 -32.58
C SER A 106 13.61 8.74 -32.64
N THR A 107 12.69 7.80 -32.83
CA THR A 107 11.26 8.02 -32.67
C THR A 107 10.78 7.15 -31.52
N VAL A 108 10.02 7.75 -30.62
CA VAL A 108 9.40 7.07 -29.48
C VAL A 108 7.91 7.37 -29.47
N ARG A 109 7.14 6.44 -28.89
CA ARG A 109 5.72 6.62 -28.59
C ARG A 109 5.59 6.92 -27.11
N ALA A 110 4.99 8.06 -26.79
CA ALA A 110 4.57 8.41 -25.44
C ALA A 110 3.05 8.28 -25.35
N THR A 111 2.53 7.39 -24.51
CA THR A 111 1.09 7.22 -24.29
C THR A 111 0.70 7.86 -22.96
N VAL A 112 0.05 9.03 -23.01
CA VAL A 112 -0.39 9.77 -21.82
C VAL A 112 -1.84 9.42 -21.54
N ASN A 113 -2.08 8.71 -20.43
CA ASN A 113 -3.42 8.29 -20.00
C ASN A 113 -4.24 7.59 -21.09
N GLY A 114 -3.60 6.71 -21.87
CA GLY A 114 -4.21 5.98 -22.98
C GLY A 114 -4.16 6.68 -24.34
N THR A 115 -3.81 7.98 -24.39
CA THR A 115 -3.68 8.73 -25.65
C THR A 115 -2.24 8.66 -26.18
N PRO A 116 -2.00 8.07 -27.36
CA PRO A 116 -0.65 7.95 -27.92
C PRO A 116 -0.19 9.21 -28.64
N PHE A 117 1.09 9.54 -28.48
CA PHE A 117 1.79 10.61 -29.17
C PHE A 117 3.11 10.09 -29.73
N THR A 118 3.48 10.52 -30.93
CA THR A 118 4.78 10.23 -31.53
C THR A 118 5.74 11.38 -31.27
N VAL A 119 6.90 11.09 -30.70
CA VAL A 119 7.92 12.10 -30.38
C VAL A 119 9.22 11.74 -31.08
N ASN A 120 9.78 12.71 -31.81
CA ASN A 120 11.07 12.57 -32.47
C ASN A 120 12.17 13.22 -31.63
N LEU A 121 13.19 12.44 -31.29
CA LEU A 121 14.35 12.87 -30.52
C LEU A 121 15.54 13.10 -31.44
N ALA A 122 16.32 14.12 -31.15
CA ALA A 122 17.50 14.48 -31.93
C ALA A 122 18.52 15.29 -31.11
N GLY A 123 19.79 14.92 -31.22
CA GLY A 123 20.92 15.61 -30.60
C GLY A 123 21.36 15.05 -29.24
N ALA A 124 22.62 15.29 -28.91
CA ALA A 124 23.28 14.74 -27.72
C ALA A 124 23.07 15.55 -26.43
N ALA A 125 22.70 16.83 -26.57
CA ALA A 125 22.37 17.67 -25.42
C ALA A 125 20.97 17.35 -24.88
N SER A 126 20.84 17.37 -23.56
CA SER A 126 19.53 17.26 -22.90
C SER A 126 18.66 18.45 -23.27
N LYS A 127 17.42 18.19 -23.70
CA LYS A 127 16.41 19.22 -23.95
C LYS A 127 15.00 18.67 -23.71
N THR A 128 14.05 19.59 -23.59
CA THR A 128 12.64 19.24 -23.41
C THR A 128 11.96 19.02 -24.76
N TYR A 129 11.30 17.86 -24.91
CA TYR A 129 10.52 17.50 -26.08
C TYR A 129 9.02 17.51 -25.74
N PRO A 130 8.19 18.29 -26.46
CA PRO A 130 6.75 18.26 -26.24
C PRO A 130 6.17 16.88 -26.57
N ILE A 131 5.26 16.39 -25.73
CA ILE A 131 4.50 15.15 -25.97
C ILE A 131 3.09 15.52 -26.44
N GLY A 132 2.33 16.23 -25.60
CA GLY A 132 0.96 16.60 -25.92
C GLY A 132 0.13 16.98 -24.70
N THR A 133 -1.16 17.26 -24.93
CA THR A 133 -2.11 17.61 -23.87
C THR A 133 -3.23 16.58 -23.83
N VAL A 134 -3.62 16.18 -22.62
CA VAL A 134 -4.80 15.33 -22.37
C VAL A 134 -5.75 16.01 -21.40
N ASN A 135 -7.02 15.68 -21.48
CA ASN A 135 -8.00 16.06 -20.46
C ASN A 135 -8.11 14.93 -19.41
N VAL A 136 -7.94 15.28 -18.14
CA VAL A 136 -8.18 14.36 -17.02
C VAL A 136 -9.54 14.68 -16.42
N ALA A 137 -10.45 13.72 -16.47
CA ALA A 137 -11.84 13.94 -16.09
C ALA A 137 -12.09 13.97 -14.57
N GLN A 138 -11.21 13.35 -13.77
CA GLN A 138 -11.35 13.22 -12.31
C GLN A 138 -9.97 13.17 -11.63
N PRO A 139 -9.85 13.59 -10.35
CA PRO A 139 -8.61 13.47 -9.59
C PRO A 139 -8.07 12.04 -9.59
N GLY A 140 -6.82 11.86 -10.02
CA GLY A 140 -6.34 10.55 -10.39
C GLY A 140 -4.85 10.49 -10.68
N TYR A 141 -4.30 9.29 -10.64
CA TYR A 141 -2.99 9.03 -11.23
C TYR A 141 -3.09 9.10 -12.76
N VAL A 142 -2.19 9.88 -13.35
CA VAL A 142 -1.91 9.91 -14.78
C VAL A 142 -0.70 9.02 -15.03
N ARG A 143 -0.87 8.05 -15.93
CA ARG A 143 0.20 7.16 -16.40
C ARG A 143 0.75 7.67 -17.72
N VAL A 144 2.07 7.71 -17.86
CA VAL A 144 2.77 8.01 -19.12
C VAL A 144 3.66 6.83 -19.48
N ASP A 145 3.29 6.11 -20.54
CA ASP A 145 4.09 5.01 -21.08
C ASP A 145 5.04 5.51 -22.17
N LEU A 146 6.29 5.11 -22.10
CA LEU A 146 7.34 5.39 -23.08
C LEU A 146 7.73 4.08 -23.76
N GLN A 147 7.65 4.05 -25.09
CA GLN A 147 7.99 2.91 -25.93
C GLN A 147 8.84 3.33 -27.14
N GLY A 148 9.90 2.58 -27.43
CA GLY A 148 10.75 2.83 -28.59
C GLY A 148 10.05 2.43 -29.89
N VAL A 149 10.22 3.21 -30.96
CA VAL A 149 9.64 2.91 -32.28
C VAL A 149 10.74 2.68 -33.31
N SER A 150 11.60 3.67 -33.52
CA SER A 150 12.77 3.56 -34.41
C SER A 150 13.95 4.36 -33.86
N LYS A 151 15.17 4.01 -34.25
CA LYS A 151 16.41 4.67 -33.82
C LYS A 151 17.48 4.51 -34.88
N SER A 152 18.34 5.51 -35.04
CA SER A 152 19.43 5.49 -36.01
C SER A 152 20.69 4.77 -35.51
N GLY A 153 20.73 4.37 -34.24
CA GLY A 153 21.89 3.75 -33.60
C GLY A 153 21.48 2.81 -32.46
N GLY A 154 22.30 2.76 -31.41
CA GLY A 154 22.16 1.76 -30.34
C GLY A 154 20.97 1.96 -29.40
N TYR A 155 20.53 3.20 -29.17
CA TYR A 155 19.61 3.55 -28.08
C TYR A 155 18.47 4.46 -28.53
N PHE A 156 17.30 4.35 -27.90
CA PHE A 156 16.18 5.28 -28.11
C PHE A 156 16.41 6.63 -27.40
N GLY A 157 17.25 6.67 -26.38
CA GLY A 157 17.62 7.87 -25.63
C GLY A 157 17.59 7.66 -24.12
N ASP A 158 18.17 8.61 -23.39
CA ASP A 158 18.01 8.72 -21.95
C ASP A 158 16.89 9.71 -21.65
N VAL A 159 16.00 9.39 -20.70
CA VAL A 159 14.89 10.26 -20.30
C VAL A 159 14.96 10.52 -18.80
N SER A 160 15.13 11.78 -18.41
CA SER A 160 15.36 12.12 -17.00
C SER A 160 14.09 12.51 -16.25
N ALA A 161 13.17 13.20 -16.92
CA ALA A 161 11.95 13.69 -16.29
C ALA A 161 10.81 13.88 -17.29
N LEU A 162 9.58 13.86 -16.76
CA LEU A 162 8.44 14.49 -17.42
C LEU A 162 8.35 15.96 -16.95
N LYS A 163 8.01 16.86 -17.88
CA LYS A 163 7.54 18.20 -17.57
C LYS A 163 6.02 18.20 -17.67
N VAL A 164 5.36 18.54 -16.58
CA VAL A 164 3.90 18.51 -16.48
C VAL A 164 3.42 19.91 -16.20
N THR A 165 2.52 20.42 -17.03
CA THR A 165 1.90 21.74 -16.87
C THR A 165 0.39 21.58 -16.75
N THR A 166 -0.16 22.00 -15.61
CA THR A 166 -1.60 21.95 -15.33
C THR A 166 -2.00 22.98 -14.28
N ALA A 167 -3.28 23.34 -14.21
CA ALA A 167 -3.85 24.19 -13.17
C ALA A 167 -4.07 23.45 -11.84
N ALA A 168 -4.07 22.11 -11.85
CA ALA A 168 -4.26 21.29 -10.67
C ALA A 168 -2.96 21.11 -9.86
N THR A 169 -3.07 21.00 -8.53
CA THR A 169 -1.95 20.53 -7.70
C THR A 169 -1.60 19.09 -8.06
N LEU A 170 -0.30 18.78 -8.05
CA LEU A 170 0.22 17.44 -8.30
C LEU A 170 0.73 16.77 -7.02
N ASN A 171 0.61 15.45 -6.96
CA ASN A 171 1.36 14.59 -6.04
C ASN A 171 2.23 13.62 -6.84
N TYR A 172 3.50 13.57 -6.51
CA TYR A 172 4.49 12.66 -7.08
C TYR A 172 5.67 12.59 -6.13
N ALA A 173 6.56 11.61 -6.32
CA ALA A 173 7.79 11.53 -5.55
C ALA A 173 8.69 12.70 -5.96
N ASN A 174 8.80 13.70 -5.08
CA ASN A 174 9.53 14.95 -5.32
C ASN A 174 10.72 15.13 -4.37
N ASP A 175 10.97 14.16 -3.49
CA ASP A 175 12.15 14.11 -2.63
C ASP A 175 13.18 13.10 -3.15
N ALA A 176 14.23 13.61 -3.79
CA ALA A 176 15.28 12.80 -4.40
C ALA A 176 16.04 11.92 -3.40
N ALA A 177 16.14 12.34 -2.13
CA ALA A 177 16.80 11.54 -1.10
C ALA A 177 15.99 10.29 -0.73
N ASN A 178 14.68 10.29 -1.03
CA ASN A 178 13.74 9.25 -0.65
C ASN A 178 13.10 8.53 -1.84
N TYR A 179 13.71 8.59 -3.03
CA TYR A 179 13.20 7.88 -4.22
C TYR A 179 13.14 6.37 -4.03
N TYR A 180 14.10 5.76 -3.34
CA TYR A 180 14.05 4.33 -3.02
C TYR A 180 12.75 3.95 -2.28
N TRP A 181 12.42 4.69 -1.22
CA TRP A 181 11.19 4.49 -0.43
C TRP A 181 9.93 4.83 -1.21
N SER A 182 9.95 5.94 -1.95
CA SER A 182 8.81 6.36 -2.79
C SER A 182 8.50 5.34 -3.89
N ARG A 183 9.53 4.67 -4.43
CA ARG A 183 9.38 3.61 -5.42
C ARG A 183 8.89 2.30 -4.81
N ARG A 184 9.35 1.92 -3.61
CA ARG A 184 8.72 0.85 -2.83
C ARG A 184 7.22 1.13 -2.66
N GLY A 185 6.88 2.37 -2.36
CA GLY A 185 5.50 2.82 -2.14
C GLY A 185 5.13 2.82 -0.66
N PRO A 186 3.93 3.32 -0.35
CA PRO A 186 3.51 3.58 1.03
C PRO A 186 3.14 2.28 1.75
N SER A 187 3.93 1.88 2.75
CA SER A 187 3.51 0.83 3.68
C SER A 187 2.32 1.31 4.51
N VAL A 188 1.37 0.41 4.75
CA VAL A 188 0.11 0.72 5.46
C VAL A 188 -0.12 -0.25 6.61
N HIS A 189 -0.78 0.22 7.67
CA HIS A 189 -0.89 -0.50 8.93
C HIS A 189 -2.30 -0.46 9.52
N LEU A 190 -2.63 -1.48 10.32
CA LEU A 190 -3.82 -1.57 11.15
C LEU A 190 -3.38 -1.80 12.60
N GLY A 191 -3.55 -0.80 13.47
CA GLY A 191 -3.31 -0.94 14.91
C GLY A 191 -4.57 -1.36 15.64
N TYR A 192 -4.49 -2.38 16.50
CA TYR A 192 -5.62 -2.88 17.29
C TYR A 192 -5.48 -2.46 18.76
N THR A 193 -6.59 -2.06 19.38
CA THR A 193 -6.60 -1.76 20.81
C THR A 193 -6.81 -3.04 21.60
N ALA A 194 -5.72 -3.64 22.08
CA ALA A 194 -5.77 -4.80 22.97
C ALA A 194 -5.81 -4.38 24.45
N PRO A 195 -6.45 -5.19 25.33
CA PRO A 195 -6.39 -4.98 26.78
C PRO A 195 -4.96 -5.07 27.34
N ALA A 196 -4.74 -4.48 28.51
CA ALA A 196 -3.52 -4.68 29.28
C ALA A 196 -3.31 -6.18 29.61
N ASN A 197 -2.05 -6.59 29.85
CA ASN A 197 -1.68 -7.97 30.15
C ASN A 197 -2.10 -8.99 29.08
N THR A 198 -2.12 -8.58 27.81
CA THR A 198 -2.36 -9.46 26.67
C THR A 198 -1.17 -10.40 26.47
N GLU A 199 -1.30 -11.66 26.85
CA GLU A 199 -0.24 -12.66 26.72
C GLU A 199 -0.21 -13.27 25.31
N TYR A 200 -1.36 -13.47 24.67
CA TYR A 200 -1.46 -13.99 23.31
C TYR A 200 -2.24 -13.05 22.39
N PHE A 201 -1.82 -12.97 21.14
CA PHE A 201 -2.58 -12.32 20.07
C PHE A 201 -2.80 -13.31 18.92
N TYR A 202 -4.06 -13.43 18.51
CA TYR A 202 -4.51 -14.25 17.39
C TYR A 202 -5.01 -13.35 16.26
N ASN A 203 -4.65 -13.67 15.02
CA ASN A 203 -5.14 -12.99 13.82
C ASN A 203 -5.18 -13.96 12.62
N GLU A 204 -6.01 -13.63 11.63
CA GLU A 204 -6.11 -14.36 10.37
C GLU A 204 -5.74 -13.45 9.20
N VAL A 205 -4.96 -13.98 8.24
CA VAL A 205 -4.60 -13.27 7.01
C VAL A 205 -5.04 -14.07 5.79
N THR A 206 -5.74 -13.38 4.89
CA THR A 206 -6.07 -13.89 3.56
C THR A 206 -5.49 -12.94 2.51
N VAL A 207 -4.56 -13.44 1.70
CA VAL A 207 -4.07 -12.71 0.51
C VAL A 207 -4.93 -13.12 -0.67
N PRO A 208 -5.73 -12.22 -1.29
CA PRO A 208 -6.56 -12.59 -2.43
C PRO A 208 -5.75 -13.12 -3.61
N ALA A 209 -6.37 -13.96 -4.45
CA ALA A 209 -5.71 -14.49 -5.65
C ALA A 209 -5.16 -13.35 -6.54
N GLY A 210 -3.90 -13.49 -6.96
CA GLY A 210 -3.21 -12.50 -7.80
C GLY A 210 -2.67 -11.27 -7.04
N GLN A 211 -2.92 -11.16 -5.74
CA GLN A 211 -2.43 -10.06 -4.90
C GLN A 211 -1.12 -10.39 -4.18
N ASP A 212 -0.60 -11.61 -4.34
CA ASP A 212 0.64 -12.16 -3.81
C ASP A 212 1.88 -11.79 -4.64
N LYS A 213 2.07 -10.49 -4.88
CA LYS A 213 3.19 -9.99 -5.68
C LYS A 213 4.53 -10.27 -4.99
N THR A 214 5.56 -10.63 -5.78
CA THR A 214 6.94 -10.72 -5.28
C THR A 214 7.36 -9.39 -4.64
N GLY A 215 8.08 -9.46 -3.53
CA GLY A 215 8.45 -8.27 -2.76
C GLY A 215 7.42 -7.86 -1.72
N SER A 216 6.35 -8.63 -1.51
CA SER A 216 5.34 -8.30 -0.51
C SER A 216 5.64 -8.91 0.85
N TYR A 217 5.35 -8.15 1.91
CA TYR A 217 5.21 -8.65 3.26
C TYR A 217 3.78 -8.38 3.78
N TYR A 218 3.02 -9.45 4.00
CA TYR A 218 1.70 -9.45 4.65
C TYR A 218 1.89 -9.78 6.13
N MET A 219 2.18 -8.75 6.92
CA MET A 219 2.48 -8.92 8.33
C MET A 219 1.17 -9.05 9.12
N ALA A 220 1.02 -10.17 9.83
CA ALA A 220 -0.20 -10.54 10.55
C ALA A 220 -0.20 -10.01 11.99
N ASN A 221 0.83 -10.36 12.75
CA ASN A 221 0.94 -10.12 14.19
C ASN A 221 2.20 -9.32 14.51
N GLY A 222 2.06 -7.99 14.48
CA GLY A 222 3.04 -7.05 14.97
C GLY A 222 2.84 -6.81 16.45
N PHE A 223 3.90 -6.41 17.14
CA PHE A 223 3.91 -6.02 18.54
C PHE A 223 5.04 -5.01 18.75
N GLY A 224 5.09 -4.35 19.90
CA GLY A 224 6.03 -3.26 20.16
C GLY A 224 7.51 -3.63 19.98
N GLN A 225 7.86 -4.91 19.97
CA GLN A 225 9.22 -5.43 19.92
C GLN A 225 9.47 -6.35 18.72
N GLY A 226 8.53 -6.50 17.79
CA GLY A 226 8.74 -7.37 16.63
C GLY A 226 7.53 -7.56 15.74
N TYR A 227 7.63 -8.53 14.85
CA TYR A 227 6.63 -8.81 13.84
C TYR A 227 6.59 -10.27 13.44
N PHE A 228 5.42 -10.71 12.98
CA PHE A 228 5.18 -12.07 12.50
C PHE A 228 4.19 -12.07 11.32
N GLY A 229 4.55 -12.72 10.21
CA GLY A 229 3.66 -12.81 9.05
C GLY A 229 4.24 -13.61 7.89
N ILE A 230 3.80 -13.30 6.67
CA ILE A 230 4.15 -14.06 5.46
C ILE A 230 4.69 -13.19 4.32
N GLN A 231 5.70 -13.67 3.62
CA GLN A 231 6.39 -12.96 2.53
C GLN A 231 6.35 -13.74 1.22
N VAL A 232 6.39 -13.01 0.10
CA VAL A 232 6.71 -13.54 -1.23
C VAL A 232 8.11 -13.08 -1.60
N LYS A 233 9.10 -13.97 -1.49
CA LYS A 233 10.52 -13.64 -1.72
C LYS A 233 10.86 -13.65 -3.21
N SER A 234 10.35 -14.65 -3.92
CA SER A 234 10.56 -14.85 -5.35
C SER A 234 9.36 -15.61 -5.94
N PRO A 235 9.29 -15.82 -7.26
CA PRO A 235 8.27 -16.66 -7.88
C PRO A 235 8.21 -18.10 -7.31
N SER A 236 9.30 -18.60 -6.72
CA SER A 236 9.42 -19.98 -6.22
C SER A 236 9.66 -20.07 -4.72
N GLU A 237 9.72 -18.96 -3.99
CA GLU A 237 10.09 -18.95 -2.58
C GLU A 237 9.23 -18.00 -1.75
N ARG A 238 8.69 -18.54 -0.65
CA ARG A 238 7.78 -17.87 0.26
C ARG A 238 8.15 -18.19 1.69
N TRP A 239 8.08 -17.19 2.56
CA TRP A 239 8.50 -17.33 3.96
C TRP A 239 7.34 -17.09 4.91
N ILE A 240 7.31 -17.83 6.00
CA ILE A 240 6.69 -17.40 7.25
C ILE A 240 7.82 -16.78 8.08
N LEU A 241 7.75 -15.48 8.39
CA LEU A 241 8.83 -14.73 9.05
C LEU A 241 8.39 -14.24 10.42
N PHE A 242 9.18 -14.53 11.45
CA PHE A 242 9.03 -14.04 12.82
C PHE A 242 10.32 -13.38 13.30
N SER A 243 10.27 -12.11 13.69
CA SER A 243 11.43 -11.35 14.15
C SER A 243 11.15 -10.60 15.44
N VAL A 244 12.18 -10.44 16.26
CA VAL A 244 12.19 -9.66 17.50
C VAL A 244 13.43 -8.78 17.51
N TRP A 245 13.23 -7.47 17.66
CA TRP A 245 14.34 -6.51 17.75
C TRP A 245 15.16 -6.73 19.02
N ASP A 246 16.43 -6.34 18.98
CA ASP A 246 17.28 -6.21 20.15
C ASP A 246 16.65 -5.25 21.18
N ALA A 247 17.13 -5.32 22.42
CA ALA A 247 16.69 -4.43 23.49
C ALA A 247 17.14 -2.98 23.23
N ASP A 248 16.39 -2.02 23.76
CA ASP A 248 16.64 -0.58 23.52
C ASP A 248 18.00 -0.13 24.08
N ASN A 249 18.53 -0.84 25.08
CA ASN A 249 19.86 -0.63 25.64
C ASN A 249 20.99 -1.33 24.84
N GLY A 250 20.68 -1.90 23.67
CA GLY A 250 21.62 -2.60 22.80
C GLY A 250 21.85 -4.08 23.15
N ALA A 251 21.25 -4.60 24.21
CA ALA A 251 21.38 -6.01 24.57
C ALA A 251 20.73 -6.92 23.52
N LYS A 252 21.42 -8.00 23.17
CA LYS A 252 21.05 -8.85 22.04
C LYS A 252 19.91 -9.80 22.36
N THR A 253 18.96 -9.89 21.44
CA THR A 253 17.90 -10.89 21.45
C THR A 253 18.50 -12.25 21.09
N THR A 254 18.18 -13.28 21.87
CA THR A 254 18.77 -14.63 21.73
C THR A 254 17.71 -15.69 21.44
N LEU A 255 18.06 -16.66 20.60
CA LEU A 255 17.18 -17.78 20.30
C LEU A 255 17.10 -18.70 21.52
N VAL A 256 15.89 -19.00 21.98
CA VAL A 256 15.65 -20.00 23.02
C VAL A 256 15.46 -21.37 22.38
N LYS A 257 14.60 -21.45 21.36
CA LYS A 257 14.28 -22.67 20.62
C LYS A 257 13.52 -22.35 19.33
N LYS A 258 13.48 -23.32 18.41
CA LYS A 258 12.78 -23.20 17.13
C LYS A 258 12.16 -24.52 16.71
N GLY A 259 11.10 -24.43 15.89
CA GLY A 259 10.42 -25.60 15.35
C GLY A 259 11.19 -26.29 14.22
N ALA A 260 10.72 -27.49 13.85
CA ALA A 260 11.31 -28.27 12.77
C ALA A 260 11.26 -27.53 11.42
N GLY A 261 12.40 -27.49 10.72
CA GLY A 261 12.57 -26.82 9.43
C GLY A 261 12.66 -25.30 9.49
N VAL A 262 12.68 -24.70 10.69
CA VAL A 262 12.84 -23.26 10.87
C VAL A 262 14.32 -22.90 10.82
N VAL A 263 14.64 -21.88 10.04
CA VAL A 263 15.95 -21.24 9.97
C VAL A 263 15.94 -20.02 10.89
N ASP A 264 17.03 -19.76 11.60
CA ASP A 264 17.22 -18.57 12.43
C ASP A 264 18.47 -17.81 11.98
N ASN A 265 18.43 -16.48 12.11
CA ASN A 265 19.50 -15.56 11.76
C ASN A 265 19.42 -14.32 12.65
N ALA A 266 20.49 -13.52 12.69
CA ALA A 266 20.39 -12.10 13.08
C ALA A 266 19.93 -11.25 11.89
N PHE A 267 19.35 -10.07 12.16
CA PHE A 267 19.02 -9.07 11.13
C PHE A 267 19.57 -7.67 11.47
N GLY A 268 19.65 -6.81 10.44
CA GLY A 268 20.19 -5.45 10.50
C GLY A 268 19.50 -4.50 9.51
N GLY A 269 19.97 -3.24 9.42
CA GLY A 269 19.54 -2.24 8.43
C GLY A 269 18.41 -1.32 8.90
N GLU A 270 17.30 -1.90 9.39
CA GLU A 270 16.14 -1.18 9.95
C GLU A 270 16.01 -1.48 11.46
N GLY A 271 17.12 -1.28 12.17
CA GLY A 271 17.36 -1.83 13.51
C GLY A 271 18.06 -3.19 13.46
N THR A 272 18.31 -3.79 14.62
CA THR A 272 18.95 -5.11 14.74
C THR A 272 18.12 -6.04 15.61
N GLY A 273 18.27 -7.36 15.44
CA GLY A 273 17.57 -8.34 16.26
C GLY A 273 17.75 -9.77 15.80
N GLY A 274 16.92 -10.67 16.35
CA GLY A 274 16.81 -12.06 15.95
C GLY A 274 15.63 -12.27 15.00
N GLN A 275 15.83 -13.02 13.92
CA GLN A 275 14.79 -13.44 13.00
C GLN A 275 14.78 -14.95 12.81
N SER A 276 13.60 -15.50 12.62
CA SER A 276 13.36 -16.89 12.30
C SER A 276 12.39 -16.98 11.13
N TYR A 277 12.65 -17.87 10.18
CA TYR A 277 11.74 -18.10 9.09
C TYR A 277 11.61 -19.56 8.73
N LEU A 278 10.42 -19.91 8.22
CA LEU A 278 10.13 -21.18 7.60
C LEU A 278 9.89 -20.95 6.12
N VAL A 279 10.64 -21.64 5.25
CA VAL A 279 10.29 -21.70 3.83
C VAL A 279 9.03 -22.54 3.70
N TYR A 280 7.94 -21.89 3.31
CA TYR A 280 6.62 -22.50 3.22
C TYR A 280 5.85 -21.87 2.07
N ASN A 281 5.51 -22.69 1.08
CA ASN A 281 4.82 -22.24 -0.13
C ASN A 281 3.32 -22.01 0.12
N TRP A 282 3.00 -21.03 0.97
CA TRP A 282 1.63 -20.62 1.22
C TRP A 282 0.95 -20.13 -0.07
N ALA A 283 -0.36 -20.36 -0.19
CA ALA A 283 -1.13 -20.06 -1.39
C ALA A 283 -2.02 -18.83 -1.20
N ALA A 284 -2.10 -17.96 -2.21
CA ALA A 284 -3.13 -16.93 -2.25
C ALA A 284 -4.54 -17.57 -2.30
N GLY A 285 -5.52 -16.89 -1.72
CA GLY A 285 -6.89 -17.37 -1.54
C GLY A 285 -7.12 -18.16 -0.25
N ALA A 286 -6.08 -18.76 0.34
CA ALA A 286 -6.18 -19.44 1.63
C ALA A 286 -6.16 -18.45 2.80
N THR A 287 -6.78 -18.84 3.92
CA THR A 287 -6.73 -18.07 5.18
C THR A 287 -5.78 -18.75 6.14
N TYR A 288 -4.69 -18.07 6.46
CA TYR A 288 -3.67 -18.53 7.40
C TYR A 288 -3.90 -17.88 8.77
N ARG A 289 -3.55 -18.60 9.84
CA ARG A 289 -3.76 -18.13 11.22
C ARG A 289 -2.43 -17.98 11.95
N PHE A 290 -2.34 -16.95 12.78
CA PHE A 290 -1.12 -16.57 13.47
C PHE A 290 -1.41 -16.40 14.95
N ILE A 291 -0.59 -17.01 15.80
CA ILE A 291 -0.55 -16.74 17.22
C ILE A 291 0.84 -16.22 17.57
N THR A 292 0.89 -15.10 18.29
CA THR A 292 2.10 -14.62 18.95
C THR A 292 1.85 -14.58 20.43
N ARG A 293 2.87 -14.90 21.23
CA ARG A 293 2.87 -14.80 22.69
C ARG A 293 4.02 -13.93 23.16
N ALA A 294 3.80 -13.10 24.17
CA ALA A 294 4.86 -12.47 24.95
C ALA A 294 4.69 -12.83 26.43
N ARG A 295 5.76 -13.34 27.06
CA ARG A 295 5.75 -13.70 28.48
C ARG A 295 6.98 -13.16 29.20
N PRO A 296 6.83 -12.26 30.17
CA PRO A 296 7.92 -11.89 31.07
C PRO A 296 8.46 -13.12 31.80
N ASP A 297 9.78 -13.24 31.92
CA ASP A 297 10.44 -14.39 32.56
C ASP A 297 10.61 -14.23 34.08
N GLY A 298 10.25 -13.07 34.63
CA GLY A 298 10.46 -12.71 36.04
C GLY A 298 11.90 -12.33 36.40
N ALA A 299 12.83 -12.37 35.44
CA ALA A 299 14.25 -12.08 35.57
C ALA A 299 14.71 -10.91 34.67
N GLY A 300 13.77 -10.04 34.29
CA GLY A 300 14.06 -8.83 33.51
C GLY A 300 14.11 -9.03 31.99
N SER A 301 13.66 -10.18 31.48
CA SER A 301 13.50 -10.45 30.05
C SER A 301 12.07 -10.84 29.70
N THR A 302 11.78 -10.87 28.40
CA THR A 302 10.50 -11.34 27.85
C THR A 302 10.76 -12.35 26.75
N ASP A 303 10.12 -13.50 26.83
CA ASP A 303 10.13 -14.51 25.79
C ASP A 303 8.97 -14.27 24.82
N TYR A 304 9.29 -14.20 23.53
CA TYR A 304 8.33 -14.04 22.44
C TYR A 304 8.27 -15.32 21.63
N SER A 305 7.08 -15.89 21.49
CA SER A 305 6.86 -17.15 20.77
C SER A 305 5.85 -16.99 19.65
N ALA A 306 6.02 -17.72 18.54
CA ALA A 306 5.17 -17.60 17.37
C ALA A 306 4.74 -18.96 16.80
N TRP A 307 3.47 -19.06 16.40
CA TRP A 307 2.86 -20.24 15.79
C TRP A 307 2.05 -19.89 14.54
N PHE A 308 2.24 -20.68 13.50
CA PHE A 308 1.58 -20.54 12.21
C PHE A 308 0.66 -21.74 11.95
N TYR A 309 -0.57 -21.48 11.54
CA TYR A 309 -1.52 -22.51 11.12
C TYR A 309 -1.73 -22.45 9.62
N ALA A 310 -1.42 -23.57 8.96
CA ALA A 310 -1.74 -23.80 7.56
C ALA A 310 -3.02 -24.66 7.47
N PRO A 311 -4.12 -24.15 6.88
CA PRO A 311 -5.38 -24.90 6.79
C PRO A 311 -5.23 -26.24 6.05
N GLU A 312 -4.35 -26.31 5.06
CA GLU A 312 -4.05 -27.52 4.28
C GLU A 312 -3.35 -28.62 5.08
N LEU A 313 -2.69 -28.28 6.19
CA LEU A 313 -2.07 -29.25 7.11
C LEU A 313 -2.93 -29.54 8.32
N ALA A 314 -3.98 -28.76 8.54
CA ALA A 314 -4.85 -28.79 9.71
C ALA A 314 -4.12 -28.74 11.08
N THR A 315 -2.87 -28.27 11.12
CA THR A 315 -2.04 -28.26 12.34
C THR A 315 -1.33 -26.92 12.54
N TRP A 316 -1.11 -26.57 13.81
CA TRP A 316 -0.19 -25.50 14.19
C TRP A 316 1.25 -25.97 13.98
N ARG A 317 2.09 -25.04 13.51
CA ARG A 317 3.54 -25.19 13.45
C ARG A 317 4.18 -24.15 14.36
N PHE A 318 5.05 -24.61 15.24
CA PHE A 318 5.89 -23.72 16.04
C PHE A 318 6.99 -23.11 15.17
N ILE A 319 7.19 -21.81 15.27
CA ILE A 319 8.24 -21.10 14.54
C ILE A 319 9.48 -20.96 15.44
N ALA A 320 9.42 -20.09 16.44
CA ALA A 320 10.51 -19.93 17.39
C ALA A 320 10.04 -19.29 18.69
N THR A 321 10.89 -19.39 19.70
CA THR A 321 10.90 -18.54 20.89
C THR A 321 12.19 -17.74 20.90
N TRP A 322 12.07 -16.41 20.93
CA TRP A 322 13.17 -15.46 21.11
C TRP A 322 13.09 -14.84 22.50
N LYS A 323 14.22 -14.70 23.18
CA LYS A 323 14.34 -14.00 24.45
C LYS A 323 14.89 -12.61 24.21
N ARG A 324 14.10 -11.59 24.53
CA ARG A 324 14.53 -10.19 24.52
C ARG A 324 14.92 -9.77 25.94
N PRO A 325 16.20 -9.48 26.22
CA PRO A 325 16.64 -9.00 27.54
C PRO A 325 16.16 -7.57 27.81
N ALA A 326 16.36 -7.10 29.05
CA ALA A 326 16.03 -5.74 29.50
C ALA A 326 14.62 -5.26 29.11
N THR A 327 13.67 -6.20 29.12
CA THR A 327 12.29 -6.01 28.70
C THR A 327 11.41 -6.88 29.57
N SER A 328 10.46 -6.31 30.31
CA SER A 328 9.50 -7.09 31.12
C SER A 328 8.09 -6.64 30.74
N THR A 329 7.52 -7.26 29.70
CA THR A 329 6.24 -6.83 29.15
C THR A 329 5.43 -7.97 28.54
N TYR A 330 4.11 -7.76 28.49
CA TYR A 330 3.20 -8.56 27.67
C TYR A 330 3.06 -7.92 26.29
N LEU A 331 2.22 -8.44 25.40
CA LEU A 331 2.06 -7.87 24.07
C LEU A 331 1.52 -6.43 24.17
N THR A 332 2.20 -5.53 23.48
CA THR A 332 1.85 -4.11 23.35
C THR A 332 1.83 -3.73 21.88
N GLY A 333 1.03 -2.73 21.51
CA GLY A 333 1.01 -2.20 20.15
C GLY A 333 0.71 -3.26 19.08
N VAL A 334 -0.23 -4.17 19.34
CA VAL A 334 -0.56 -5.22 18.39
C VAL A 334 -1.12 -4.64 17.09
N HIS A 335 -0.57 -5.06 15.95
CA HIS A 335 -0.91 -4.47 14.66
C HIS A 335 -0.70 -5.46 13.50
N SER A 336 -1.13 -5.05 12.31
CA SER A 336 -0.81 -5.69 11.03
C SER A 336 -0.28 -4.65 10.05
N PHE A 337 0.48 -5.06 9.04
CA PHE A 337 0.88 -4.16 7.96
C PHE A 337 0.99 -4.88 6.61
N LEU A 338 0.98 -4.06 5.55
CA LEU A 338 1.25 -4.48 4.19
C LEU A 338 2.37 -3.62 3.61
N GLU A 339 3.42 -4.27 3.14
CA GLU A 339 4.65 -3.63 2.66
C GLU A 339 5.07 -4.19 1.30
N ASN A 340 5.68 -3.33 0.49
CA ASN A 340 6.55 -3.72 -0.61
C ASN A 340 8.02 -3.45 -0.24
N PHE A 341 8.87 -4.47 -0.27
CA PHE A 341 10.30 -4.36 -0.01
C PHE A 341 11.17 -4.36 -1.27
N ILE A 342 10.57 -4.32 -2.47
CA ILE A 342 11.28 -4.24 -3.76
C ILE A 342 10.87 -2.94 -4.46
N ASP A 343 11.78 -1.98 -4.55
CA ASP A 343 11.53 -0.67 -5.14
C ASP A 343 11.13 -0.73 -6.62
N THR A 344 11.57 -1.73 -7.37
CA THR A 344 11.17 -1.96 -8.76
C THR A 344 9.75 -2.53 -8.93
N ASN A 345 9.09 -2.95 -7.84
CA ASN A 345 7.74 -3.55 -7.86
C ASN A 345 6.64 -2.60 -7.36
N GLY A 346 6.92 -1.31 -7.19
CA GLY A 346 5.95 -0.33 -6.70
C GLY A 346 4.74 -0.06 -7.60
N TYR A 347 4.88 -0.36 -8.89
CA TYR A 347 3.79 -0.29 -9.87
C TYR A 347 2.83 -1.49 -9.81
N LEU A 348 3.13 -2.48 -8.96
CA LEU A 348 2.27 -3.63 -8.74
C LEU A 348 1.40 -3.39 -7.51
N GLU A 349 0.10 -3.49 -7.69
CA GLU A 349 -0.86 -3.46 -6.59
C GLU A 349 -0.78 -4.76 -5.77
N ARG A 350 -0.97 -4.62 -4.47
CA ARG A 350 -1.03 -5.71 -3.50
C ARG A 350 -2.07 -5.38 -2.43
N SER A 351 -2.71 -6.41 -1.90
CA SER A 351 -3.73 -6.27 -0.85
C SER A 351 -3.83 -7.54 -0.01
N ALA A 352 -4.37 -7.39 1.20
CA ALA A 352 -4.70 -8.50 2.09
C ALA A 352 -5.88 -8.15 2.98
N GLN A 353 -6.58 -9.19 3.44
CA GLN A 353 -7.66 -9.11 4.41
C GLN A 353 -7.19 -9.67 5.75
N TYR A 354 -7.57 -9.00 6.83
CA TYR A 354 -7.23 -9.32 8.21
C TYR A 354 -8.51 -9.57 9.00
N GLY A 355 -8.65 -10.77 9.55
CA GLY A 355 -9.89 -11.22 10.18
C GLY A 355 -9.69 -11.78 11.58
N ASN A 356 -10.79 -11.82 12.34
CA ASN A 356 -10.91 -12.59 13.57
C ASN A 356 -9.81 -12.27 14.61
N GLN A 357 -9.55 -10.99 14.89
CA GLN A 357 -8.53 -10.60 15.88
C GLN A 357 -9.00 -10.90 17.30
N TRP A 358 -8.16 -11.57 18.08
CA TRP A 358 -8.42 -11.87 19.50
C TRP A 358 -7.17 -11.69 20.35
N ALA A 359 -7.34 -11.11 21.53
CA ALA A 359 -6.32 -11.01 22.57
C ALA A 359 -6.66 -11.97 23.71
N ARG A 360 -5.68 -12.70 24.24
CA ARG A 360 -5.85 -13.53 25.44
C ARG A 360 -5.04 -12.97 26.59
N SER A 361 -5.68 -12.71 27.73
CA SER A 361 -5.01 -12.26 28.94
C SER A 361 -4.25 -13.40 29.65
N THR A 362 -3.45 -13.02 30.64
CA THR A 362 -2.78 -13.97 31.57
C THR A 362 -3.75 -14.79 32.41
N SER A 363 -4.96 -14.27 32.69
CA SER A 363 -6.04 -15.02 33.35
C SER A 363 -6.71 -16.04 32.42
N GLY A 364 -6.36 -16.03 31.14
CA GLY A 364 -6.89 -16.91 30.12
C GLY A 364 -8.16 -16.44 29.43
N THR A 365 -8.58 -15.20 29.68
CA THR A 365 -9.77 -14.60 29.07
C THR A 365 -9.47 -14.14 27.65
N TRP A 366 -10.29 -14.56 26.69
CA TRP A 366 -10.25 -14.11 25.30
C TRP A 366 -11.12 -12.85 25.12
N THR A 367 -10.57 -11.84 24.47
CA THR A 367 -11.24 -10.57 24.12
C THR A 367 -11.16 -10.35 22.61
N GLU A 368 -12.32 -10.23 21.96
CA GLU A 368 -12.38 -9.93 20.52
C GLU A 368 -11.95 -8.48 20.27
N LEU A 369 -11.09 -8.28 19.28
CA LEU A 369 -10.70 -6.94 18.84
C LEU A 369 -11.46 -6.62 17.55
N THR A 370 -12.37 -5.63 17.63
CA THR A 370 -13.29 -5.27 16.54
C THR A 370 -12.98 -3.93 15.91
N THR A 371 -12.08 -3.14 16.49
CA THR A 371 -11.69 -1.80 16.00
C THR A 371 -10.22 -1.78 15.63
N ALA A 372 -9.91 -1.19 14.47
CA ALA A 372 -8.55 -1.00 14.00
C ALA A 372 -8.34 0.45 13.53
N ARG A 373 -7.20 1.05 13.92
CA ARG A 373 -6.74 2.35 13.43
C ARG A 373 -5.86 2.14 12.20
N PHE A 374 -6.25 2.74 11.09
CA PHE A 374 -5.49 2.74 9.83
C PHE A 374 -4.43 3.84 9.83
N THR A 375 -3.19 3.50 9.50
CA THR A 375 -2.08 4.45 9.34
C THR A 375 -1.24 4.12 8.10
N GLY A 376 -0.38 5.05 7.70
CA GLY A 376 0.61 4.87 6.64
C GLY A 376 1.98 5.32 7.12
N ASP A 377 3.02 4.89 6.42
CA ASP A 377 4.40 5.30 6.66
C ASP A 377 4.68 6.75 6.23
N ALA A 378 5.95 7.15 6.32
CA ALA A 378 6.40 8.48 5.90
C ALA A 378 6.15 8.77 4.41
N THR A 379 6.17 7.75 3.55
CA THR A 379 5.87 7.89 2.11
C THR A 379 4.44 8.35 1.91
N ALA A 380 3.49 7.79 2.67
CA ALA A 380 2.09 8.20 2.66
C ALA A 380 1.89 9.59 3.27
N THR A 381 2.45 9.86 4.46
CA THR A 381 2.20 11.12 5.18
C THR A 381 2.86 12.33 4.52
N ASN A 382 3.98 12.12 3.82
CA ASN A 382 4.67 13.18 3.08
C ASN A 382 4.12 13.38 1.66
N GLY A 383 3.04 12.67 1.30
CA GLY A 383 2.36 12.83 0.01
C GLY A 383 3.21 12.46 -1.22
N GLN A 384 4.26 11.65 -1.03
CA GLN A 384 5.14 11.16 -2.11
C GLN A 384 4.40 10.16 -3.00
N ARG A 385 3.52 9.36 -2.40
CA ARG A 385 2.64 8.40 -3.05
C ARG A 385 1.26 8.45 -2.38
N MET A 386 0.21 8.27 -3.16
CA MET A 386 -1.19 8.38 -2.75
C MET A 386 -1.99 7.10 -3.03
N ASP A 387 -1.35 6.02 -3.46
CA ASP A 387 -1.96 4.72 -3.72
C ASP A 387 -1.87 3.83 -2.48
N TYR A 388 -2.58 4.25 -1.43
CA TYR A 388 -2.75 3.54 -0.17
C TYR A 388 -4.22 3.53 0.26
N ALA A 389 -4.66 2.41 0.82
CA ALA A 389 -5.99 2.27 1.37
C ALA A 389 -6.05 1.21 2.47
N GLY A 390 -6.99 1.38 3.38
CA GLY A 390 -7.38 0.38 4.36
C GLY A 390 -8.79 0.66 4.85
N GLY A 391 -9.42 -0.33 5.48
CA GLY A 391 -10.78 -0.20 5.95
C GLY A 391 -11.47 -1.53 6.09
N LEU A 392 -12.77 -1.58 5.77
CA LEU A 392 -13.59 -2.79 5.83
C LEU A 392 -13.91 -3.33 4.44
N GLN A 393 -13.79 -4.64 4.29
CA GLN A 393 -14.20 -5.37 3.11
C GLN A 393 -14.76 -6.73 3.56
N ASN A 394 -15.99 -7.06 3.17
CA ASN A 394 -16.63 -8.35 3.45
C ASN A 394 -16.59 -8.74 4.95
N GLY A 395 -16.84 -7.79 5.85
CA GLY A 395 -16.83 -8.03 7.31
C GLY A 395 -15.44 -8.21 7.92
N ARG A 396 -14.37 -8.04 7.15
CA ARG A 396 -12.97 -8.11 7.59
C ARG A 396 -12.30 -6.74 7.41
N PHE A 397 -11.18 -6.54 8.07
CA PHE A 397 -10.31 -5.42 7.72
C PHE A 397 -9.55 -5.72 6.44
N TYR A 398 -9.13 -4.70 5.70
CA TYR A 398 -8.22 -4.85 4.58
C TYR A 398 -7.14 -3.77 4.58
N LEU A 399 -6.02 -4.09 3.93
CA LEU A 399 -4.98 -3.16 3.52
C LEU A 399 -4.71 -3.33 2.04
N ARG A 400 -4.37 -2.22 1.37
CA ARG A 400 -4.06 -2.16 -0.07
C ARG A 400 -3.04 -1.06 -0.31
N ASN A 401 -1.98 -1.35 -1.06
CA ASN A 401 -1.01 -0.35 -1.49
C ASN A 401 -0.36 -0.68 -2.84
N GLY A 402 0.32 0.32 -3.41
CA GLY A 402 1.01 0.20 -4.69
C GLY A 402 0.05 0.16 -5.87
N GLY A 403 0.60 0.08 -7.09
CA GLY A 403 -0.20 -0.05 -8.30
C GLY A 403 -0.82 1.24 -8.85
N PHE A 404 -0.57 2.38 -8.21
CA PHE A 404 -1.04 3.70 -8.66
C PHE A 404 -2.56 3.78 -8.84
N PHE A 405 -3.33 3.07 -8.02
CA PHE A 405 -4.78 3.24 -7.98
C PHE A 405 -5.14 4.65 -7.48
N SER A 406 -6.27 5.19 -7.97
CA SER A 406 -6.64 6.59 -7.71
C SER A 406 -7.44 6.84 -6.43
N PRO A 407 -8.43 5.99 -6.05
CA PRO A 407 -9.17 6.18 -4.80
C PRO A 407 -8.33 5.72 -3.60
N TYR A 408 -7.99 6.65 -2.72
CA TYR A 408 -7.20 6.39 -1.51
C TYR A 408 -8.01 6.67 -0.25
N VAL A 409 -7.57 6.12 0.87
CA VAL A 409 -8.19 6.36 2.18
C VAL A 409 -7.25 7.22 3.01
N PRO A 410 -7.66 8.40 3.50
CA PRO A 410 -6.84 9.18 4.42
C PRO A 410 -6.40 8.38 5.64
N VAL A 411 -5.15 8.53 6.06
CA VAL A 411 -4.61 7.88 7.26
C VAL A 411 -5.23 8.44 8.54
N ASN A 412 -5.02 7.76 9.67
CA ASN A 412 -5.53 8.10 11.00
C ASN A 412 -7.05 7.95 11.18
N GLN A 413 -7.69 7.14 10.35
CA GLN A 413 -9.08 6.74 10.53
C GLN A 413 -9.17 5.46 11.36
N SER A 414 -10.31 5.27 12.04
CA SER A 414 -10.62 4.02 12.73
C SER A 414 -11.80 3.33 12.04
N PHE A 415 -11.73 2.01 11.97
CA PHE A 415 -12.76 1.17 11.37
C PHE A 415 -13.20 0.12 12.37
N THR A 416 -14.49 -0.23 12.38
CA THR A 416 -15.04 -1.26 13.26
C THR A 416 -15.71 -2.36 12.44
N ARG A 417 -15.17 -3.58 12.51
CA ARG A 417 -15.78 -4.76 11.88
C ARG A 417 -16.91 -5.33 12.76
N PRO A 418 -17.88 -6.05 12.18
CA PRO A 418 -18.83 -6.84 12.96
C PRO A 418 -18.10 -7.80 13.91
N ALA A 419 -18.56 -7.86 15.16
CA ALA A 419 -18.12 -8.86 16.13
C ALA A 419 -18.60 -10.25 15.70
N THR A 420 -17.75 -11.25 15.87
CA THR A 420 -18.11 -12.65 15.67
C THR A 420 -18.60 -13.29 16.96
N GLY A 421 -18.12 -12.81 18.12
CA GLY A 421 -18.43 -13.37 19.43
C GLY A 421 -17.88 -14.78 19.68
N VAL A 422 -17.13 -15.35 18.72
CA VAL A 422 -16.60 -16.71 18.79
C VAL A 422 -15.08 -16.66 18.86
N ALA A 423 -14.54 -16.98 20.03
CA ALA A 423 -13.10 -17.10 20.25
C ALA A 423 -12.49 -18.16 19.31
N PRO A 424 -11.20 -18.03 18.95
CA PRO A 424 -10.54 -19.01 18.10
C PRO A 424 -10.57 -20.40 18.75
N ALA A 425 -10.94 -21.42 17.97
CA ALA A 425 -10.95 -22.81 18.41
C ALA A 425 -9.53 -23.37 18.52
N VAL A 426 -8.82 -22.98 19.59
CA VAL A 426 -7.44 -23.39 19.88
C VAL A 426 -7.25 -23.53 21.39
N ASP A 427 -6.67 -24.65 21.83
CA ASP A 427 -6.10 -24.75 23.17
C ASP A 427 -4.63 -24.31 23.11
N VAL A 428 -4.35 -23.14 23.69
CA VAL A 428 -3.00 -22.57 23.68
C VAL A 428 -2.01 -23.40 24.51
N ASN A 429 -2.49 -24.26 25.41
CA ASN A 429 -1.64 -25.11 26.24
C ASN A 429 -1.13 -26.35 25.49
N THR A 430 -1.79 -26.72 24.40
CA THR A 430 -1.42 -27.87 23.57
C THR A 430 -0.68 -27.47 22.29
N LEU A 431 -0.32 -26.20 22.14
CA LEU A 431 0.48 -25.74 21.00
C LEU A 431 1.84 -26.44 20.98
N PRO A 432 2.35 -26.84 19.80
CA PRO A 432 3.65 -27.48 19.69
C PRO A 432 4.76 -26.54 20.17
N GLN A 433 5.87 -27.12 20.62
CA GLN A 433 6.94 -26.41 21.33
C GLN A 433 8.33 -26.61 20.76
#